data_AF-A0A961PQ62-F1
#
_entry.id   AF-A0A961PQ62-F1
#
_cell.length_a   1.000
_cell.length_b   1.000
_cell.length_c   1.000
_cell.angle_alpha   90.00
_cell.angle_beta   90.00
_cell.angle_gamma   90.00
#
_symmetry.space_group_name_H-M   'P 1'
#
loop_
_entity.id
_entity.type
_entity.pdbx_description
1 polymer ?
#
loop_
_entity_poly.entity_id
_entity_poly.type
_entity_poly.pdbx_seq_one_letter_code
_entity_poly.pdbx_strand_id
1 'polypeptide(L)'
;MVCAAKGYPLVVTMAESFSIERRKLMRFLGAKVVLTPKEQKGFGMYRKARELAEANGWFLARQFENEANADIHEQTTAREIIADFEGRRLDYFVSGYGTGGTVTGVGRMLRRERPETRIVLSEPANAALVQSGTAQERSGDGEAAASHPAFQPHPIQGWTPDFIPKVLQETLDAQRVDELIPVAGPDGIAWARRLAAEEGIFCGISAGATFAAAMKLAETAPEGSVMLVVLPDTGERYLSTPLFDGIEAGMDEAELALMRSTPGYQMP
;
A
#
# COMPACT_ATOMS: atom_id res chain seq x y z
N MET A 1 14.60 -3.36 -9.56
CA MET A 1 14.71 -2.86 -10.94
C MET A 1 15.73 -1.74 -11.05
N VAL A 2 15.54 -0.60 -10.36
CA VAL A 2 16.46 0.56 -10.43
C VAL A 2 17.92 0.19 -10.15
N CYS A 3 18.20 -0.49 -9.03
CA CYS A 3 19.58 -0.87 -8.68
C CYS A 3 20.21 -1.79 -9.74
N ALA A 4 19.47 -2.79 -10.24
CA ALA A 4 19.93 -3.67 -11.31
C ALA A 4 20.23 -2.88 -12.61
N ALA A 5 19.32 -2.00 -13.03
CA ALA A 5 19.48 -1.19 -14.24
C ALA A 5 20.64 -0.20 -14.15
N LYS A 6 20.92 0.33 -12.95
CA LYS A 6 22.00 1.29 -12.71
C LYS A 6 23.30 0.66 -12.21
N GLY A 7 23.35 -0.67 -12.06
CA GLY A 7 24.54 -1.37 -11.58
C GLY A 7 24.85 -1.20 -10.09
N TYR A 8 23.87 -0.81 -9.26
CA TYR A 8 24.05 -0.73 -7.80
C TYR A 8 23.73 -2.06 -7.11
N PRO A 9 24.52 -2.49 -6.12
CA PRO A 9 24.13 -3.58 -5.23
C PRO A 9 22.95 -3.14 -4.36
N LEU A 10 22.03 -4.08 -4.07
CA LEU A 10 20.87 -3.83 -3.21
C LEU A 10 20.73 -4.93 -2.15
N VAL A 11 20.54 -4.51 -0.91
CA VAL A 11 20.13 -5.36 0.21
C VAL A 11 18.78 -4.88 0.71
N VAL A 12 17.81 -5.78 0.80
CA VAL A 12 16.47 -5.49 1.32
C VAL A 12 16.26 -6.26 2.61
N THR A 13 15.84 -5.58 3.67
CA THR A 13 15.34 -6.21 4.88
C THR A 13 13.83 -6.35 4.80
N MET A 14 13.30 -7.52 5.18
CA MET A 14 11.87 -7.79 5.12
C MET A 14 11.43 -8.78 6.20
N ALA A 15 10.25 -8.59 6.78
CA ALA A 15 9.69 -9.54 7.72
C ALA A 15 9.31 -10.83 6.98
N GLU A 16 9.53 -11.97 7.62
CA GLU A 16 9.27 -13.27 7.00
C GLU A 16 7.80 -13.52 6.63
N SER A 17 6.87 -12.75 7.21
CA SER A 17 5.43 -12.79 6.95
C SER A 17 5.01 -12.22 5.59
N PHE A 18 5.89 -11.49 4.89
CA PHE A 18 5.58 -10.99 3.55
C PHE A 18 5.50 -12.13 2.52
N SER A 19 4.68 -11.92 1.48
CA SER A 19 4.43 -12.87 0.37
C SER A 19 5.73 -13.49 -0.19
N ILE A 20 5.70 -14.76 -0.59
CA ILE A 20 6.87 -15.43 -1.15
C ILE A 20 7.29 -14.82 -2.50
N GLU A 21 6.33 -14.28 -3.25
CA GLU A 21 6.50 -13.68 -4.57
C GLU A 21 7.42 -12.46 -4.48
N ARG A 22 7.20 -11.58 -3.48
CA ARG A 22 8.09 -10.44 -3.22
C ARG A 22 9.54 -10.87 -2.99
N ARG A 23 9.74 -11.92 -2.17
CA ARG A 23 11.07 -12.48 -1.89
C ARG A 23 11.74 -13.02 -3.15
N LYS A 24 10.99 -13.78 -3.96
CA LYS A 24 11.48 -14.35 -5.21
C LYS A 24 11.83 -13.26 -6.21
N LEU A 25 10.94 -12.29 -6.42
CA LEU A 25 11.13 -11.22 -7.39
C LEU A 25 12.32 -10.33 -7.07
N MET A 26 12.53 -9.98 -5.79
CA MET A 26 13.71 -9.20 -5.39
C MET A 26 15.02 -9.94 -5.70
N ARG A 27 15.09 -11.24 -5.37
CA ARG A 27 16.26 -12.08 -5.67
C ARG A 27 16.45 -12.28 -7.17
N PHE A 28 15.37 -12.46 -7.92
CA PHE A 28 15.39 -12.55 -9.38
C PHE A 28 16.01 -11.30 -10.01
N LEU A 29 15.74 -10.12 -9.44
CA LEU A 29 16.33 -8.84 -9.85
C LEU A 29 17.74 -8.58 -9.28
N GLY A 30 18.40 -9.58 -8.68
CA GLY A 30 19.77 -9.49 -8.18
C GLY A 30 19.93 -8.88 -6.79
N ALA A 31 18.84 -8.60 -6.06
CA ALA A 31 18.93 -8.09 -4.69
C ALA A 31 19.19 -9.21 -3.67
N LYS A 32 19.94 -8.90 -2.62
CA LYS A 32 20.00 -9.75 -1.42
C LYS A 32 18.78 -9.46 -0.54
N VAL A 33 18.13 -10.51 -0.05
CA VAL A 33 16.96 -10.39 0.85
C VAL A 33 17.32 -10.98 2.20
N VAL A 34 17.33 -10.12 3.23
CA VAL A 34 17.57 -10.45 4.63
C VAL A 34 16.23 -10.48 5.36
N LEU A 35 15.87 -11.62 5.94
CA LEU A 35 14.61 -11.76 6.66
C LEU A 35 14.74 -11.37 8.13
N THR A 36 13.70 -10.76 8.69
CA THR A 36 13.56 -10.49 10.12
C THR A 36 12.38 -11.26 10.71
N PRO A 37 12.41 -11.62 12.01
CA PRO A 37 11.28 -12.29 12.67
C PRO A 37 10.00 -11.46 12.60
N LYS A 38 8.85 -12.11 12.42
CA LYS A 38 7.54 -11.43 12.30
C LYS A 38 7.15 -10.66 13.56
N GLU A 39 7.60 -11.11 14.73
CA GLU A 39 7.35 -10.49 16.03
C GLU A 39 7.97 -9.09 16.13
N GLN A 40 9.00 -8.83 15.33
CA GLN A 40 9.69 -7.54 15.27
C GLN A 40 9.01 -6.55 14.31
N LYS A 41 7.97 -6.96 13.56
CA LYS A 41 7.11 -6.09 12.76
C LYS A 41 7.89 -5.19 11.76
N GLY A 42 7.33 -4.04 11.40
CA GLY A 42 7.95 -3.05 10.52
C GLY A 42 9.19 -2.42 11.11
N PHE A 43 9.14 -2.11 12.41
CA PHE A 43 10.22 -1.52 13.17
C PHE A 43 11.48 -2.39 13.16
N GLY A 44 11.35 -3.70 13.26
CA GLY A 44 12.46 -4.65 13.15
C GLY A 44 13.15 -4.64 11.79
N MET A 45 12.37 -4.61 10.71
CA MET A 45 12.92 -4.49 9.35
C MET A 45 13.74 -3.21 9.21
N TYR A 46 13.20 -2.11 9.75
CA TYR A 46 13.82 -0.80 9.74
C TYR A 46 15.13 -0.77 10.54
N ARG A 47 15.10 -1.24 11.80
CA ARG A 47 16.30 -1.32 12.66
C ARG A 47 17.37 -2.18 12.02
N LYS A 48 16.99 -3.32 11.42
CA LYS A 48 17.95 -4.19 10.74
C LYS A 48 18.61 -3.52 9.54
N ALA A 49 17.85 -2.76 8.75
CA ALA A 49 18.40 -2.02 7.61
C ALA A 49 19.43 -0.98 8.08
N ARG A 50 19.12 -0.28 9.18
CA ARG A 50 20.01 0.72 9.76
C ARG A 50 21.31 0.11 10.30
N GLU A 51 21.23 -0.97 11.08
CA GLU A 51 22.42 -1.70 11.56
C GLU A 51 23.32 -2.15 10.41
N LEU A 52 22.72 -2.69 9.34
CA LEU A 52 23.47 -3.12 8.17
C LEU A 52 24.12 -1.94 7.44
N ALA A 53 23.41 -0.82 7.31
CA ALA A 53 23.95 0.38 6.68
C ALA A 53 25.12 0.96 7.48
N GLU A 54 24.98 1.10 8.81
CA GLU A 54 26.02 1.60 9.71
C GLU A 54 27.26 0.70 9.70
N ALA A 55 27.08 -0.61 9.89
CA ALA A 55 28.19 -1.56 9.98
C ALA A 55 29.00 -1.69 8.69
N ASN A 56 28.41 -1.37 7.54
CA ASN A 56 29.07 -1.52 6.24
C ASN A 56 29.29 -0.18 5.50
N GLY A 57 28.95 0.96 6.10
CA GLY A 57 29.01 2.27 5.46
C GLY A 57 28.14 2.39 4.20
N TRP A 58 26.99 1.70 4.16
CA TRP A 58 26.09 1.73 3.00
C TRP A 58 25.14 2.93 3.03
N PHE A 59 24.67 3.32 1.85
CA PHE A 59 23.55 4.23 1.71
C PHE A 59 22.25 3.58 2.22
N LEU A 60 21.55 4.25 3.13
CA LEU A 60 20.21 3.89 3.58
C LEU A 60 19.18 4.81 2.91
N ALA A 61 18.19 4.24 2.22
CA ALA A 61 17.21 5.03 1.46
C ALA A 61 16.27 5.88 2.33
N ARG A 62 16.07 5.49 3.61
CA ARG A 62 15.24 6.20 4.60
C ARG A 62 13.83 6.54 4.11
N GLN A 63 13.13 5.58 3.51
CA GLN A 63 11.84 5.81 2.83
C GLN A 63 10.74 6.42 3.73
N PHE A 64 10.86 6.34 5.05
CA PHE A 64 9.89 6.88 6.00
C PHE A 64 10.21 8.32 6.44
N GLU A 65 11.40 8.82 6.11
CA GLU A 65 11.89 10.16 6.51
C GLU A 65 12.35 11.02 5.33
N ASN A 66 12.68 10.41 4.19
CA ASN A 66 13.28 11.09 3.05
C ASN A 66 12.22 11.85 2.23
N GLU A 67 12.36 13.18 2.12
CA GLU A 67 11.44 14.07 1.40
C GLU A 67 11.31 13.71 -0.07
N ALA A 68 12.36 13.16 -0.70
CA ALA A 68 12.34 12.70 -2.08
C ALA A 68 11.22 11.69 -2.38
N ASN A 69 10.71 11.01 -1.35
CA ASN A 69 9.53 10.15 -1.45
C ASN A 69 8.24 10.95 -1.75
N ALA A 70 7.95 12.01 -1.00
CA ALA A 70 6.79 12.85 -1.28
C ALA A 70 7.01 13.74 -2.52
N ASP A 71 8.24 14.23 -2.72
CA ASP A 71 8.55 15.14 -3.81
C ASP A 71 8.33 14.51 -5.18
N ILE A 72 8.67 13.22 -5.36
CA ILE A 72 8.40 12.55 -6.64
C ILE A 72 6.90 12.45 -6.90
N HIS A 73 6.09 12.18 -5.88
CA HIS A 73 4.64 12.14 -6.04
C HIS A 73 4.05 13.52 -6.33
N GLU A 74 4.59 14.60 -5.77
CA GLU A 74 4.19 15.97 -6.14
C GLU A 74 4.57 16.30 -7.58
N GLN A 75 5.76 15.88 -8.03
CA GLN A 75 6.29 16.21 -9.36
C GLN A 75 5.73 15.34 -10.49
N THR A 76 5.30 14.11 -10.21
CA THR A 76 4.76 13.19 -11.22
C THR A 76 3.31 12.82 -10.93
N THR A 77 3.04 12.00 -9.91
CA THR A 77 1.71 11.44 -9.64
C THR A 77 0.64 12.53 -9.54
N ALA A 78 0.94 13.62 -8.85
CA ALA A 78 0.00 14.73 -8.70
C ALA A 78 -0.17 15.51 -10.01
N ARG A 79 0.90 15.68 -10.80
CA ARG A 79 0.82 16.34 -12.11
C ARG A 79 0.01 15.53 -13.11
N GLU A 80 0.15 14.21 -13.10
CA GLU A 80 -0.68 13.29 -13.91
C GLU A 80 -2.16 13.45 -13.55
N ILE A 81 -2.48 13.46 -12.24
CA ILE A 81 -3.86 13.67 -11.76
C ILE A 81 -4.42 15.02 -12.19
N ILE A 82 -3.65 16.11 -12.02
CA ILE A 82 -4.09 17.45 -12.42
C ILE A 82 -4.35 17.51 -13.92
N ALA A 83 -3.47 16.93 -14.73
CA ALA A 83 -3.63 16.90 -16.19
C ALA A 83 -4.87 16.10 -16.61
N ASP A 84 -5.08 14.89 -16.06
CA ASP A 84 -6.21 14.04 -16.42
C ASP A 84 -7.57 14.64 -16.02
N PHE A 85 -7.59 15.47 -14.97
CA PHE A 85 -8.77 16.16 -14.49
C PHE A 85 -8.83 17.64 -14.89
N GLU A 86 -8.02 18.10 -15.83
CA GLU A 86 -8.06 19.49 -16.31
C GLU A 86 -9.46 19.82 -16.88
N GLY A 87 -10.09 20.87 -16.34
CA GLY A 87 -11.45 21.24 -16.71
C GLY A 87 -12.55 20.24 -16.31
N ARG A 88 -12.21 19.19 -15.55
CA ARG A 88 -13.13 18.14 -15.08
C ARG A 88 -13.28 18.17 -13.56
N ARG A 89 -14.41 17.67 -13.08
CA ARG A 89 -14.74 17.56 -11.66
C ARG A 89 -13.90 16.47 -10.98
N LEU A 90 -13.34 16.78 -9.81
CA LEU A 90 -12.70 15.83 -8.90
C LEU A 90 -13.05 16.21 -7.47
N ASP A 91 -13.97 15.47 -6.85
CA ASP A 91 -14.46 15.78 -5.50
C ASP A 91 -13.61 15.12 -4.42
N TYR A 92 -13.10 13.90 -4.66
CA TYR A 92 -12.38 13.13 -3.66
C TYR A 92 -11.12 12.48 -4.22
N PHE A 93 -10.04 12.54 -3.46
CA PHE A 93 -8.84 11.72 -3.64
C PHE A 93 -8.72 10.74 -2.48
N VAL A 94 -8.75 9.44 -2.77
CA VAL A 94 -8.76 8.37 -1.76
C VAL A 94 -7.44 7.58 -1.83
N SER A 95 -6.73 7.54 -0.72
CA SER A 95 -5.48 6.78 -0.59
C SER A 95 -5.32 6.21 0.82
N GLY A 96 -4.76 5.01 0.94
CA GLY A 96 -4.13 4.62 2.20
C GLY A 96 -2.71 5.15 2.34
N TYR A 97 -1.98 4.64 3.33
CA TYR A 97 -0.57 4.96 3.51
C TYR A 97 0.27 3.75 3.90
N GLY A 98 1.49 3.68 3.36
CA GLY A 98 2.59 2.92 3.93
C GLY A 98 3.64 3.88 4.48
N THR A 99 4.36 4.54 3.59
CA THR A 99 5.30 5.63 3.94
C THR A 99 4.62 7.01 4.06
N GLY A 100 3.43 7.17 3.47
CA GLY A 100 2.74 8.45 3.35
C GLY A 100 3.14 9.30 2.15
N GLY A 101 4.17 8.92 1.38
CA GLY A 101 4.67 9.73 0.27
C GLY A 101 3.61 10.10 -0.76
N THR A 102 2.74 9.15 -1.13
CA THR A 102 1.67 9.38 -2.12
C THR A 102 0.68 10.44 -1.66
N VAL A 103 0.09 10.29 -0.47
CA VAL A 103 -0.88 11.27 0.05
C VAL A 103 -0.22 12.61 0.35
N THR A 104 1.03 12.62 0.81
CA THR A 104 1.77 13.86 1.06
C THR A 104 2.06 14.62 -0.23
N GLY A 105 2.68 13.99 -1.23
CA GLY A 105 3.02 14.64 -2.50
C GLY A 105 1.79 15.09 -3.28
N VAL A 106 0.78 14.23 -3.40
CA VAL A 106 -0.49 14.58 -4.06
C VAL A 106 -1.23 15.65 -3.27
N GLY A 107 -1.27 15.54 -1.94
CA GLY A 107 -1.95 16.50 -1.08
C GLY A 107 -1.37 17.92 -1.16
N ARG A 108 -0.03 18.07 -1.26
CA ARG A 108 0.61 19.38 -1.49
C ARG A 108 0.09 20.04 -2.78
N MET A 109 0.01 19.27 -3.87
CA MET A 109 -0.47 19.75 -5.17
C MET A 109 -1.96 20.10 -5.13
N LEU A 110 -2.80 19.20 -4.60
CA LEU A 110 -4.24 19.42 -4.52
C LEU A 110 -4.56 20.66 -3.70
N ARG A 111 -3.91 20.87 -2.55
CA ARG A 111 -4.10 22.10 -1.77
C ARG A 111 -3.70 23.38 -2.51
N ARG A 112 -2.77 23.31 -3.46
CA ARG A 112 -2.33 24.46 -4.27
C ARG A 112 -3.23 24.72 -5.48
N GLU A 113 -3.62 23.68 -6.20
CA GLU A 113 -4.24 23.81 -7.53
C GLU A 113 -5.73 23.43 -7.55
N ARG A 114 -6.18 22.61 -6.59
CA ARG A 114 -7.56 22.12 -6.45
C ARG A 114 -8.00 22.02 -4.98
N PRO A 115 -7.99 23.13 -4.23
CA PRO A 115 -8.26 23.11 -2.80
C PRO A 115 -9.65 22.59 -2.44
N GLU A 116 -10.58 22.54 -3.39
CA GLU A 116 -11.91 21.96 -3.26
C GLU A 116 -11.93 20.43 -3.20
N THR A 117 -10.91 19.76 -3.74
CA THR A 117 -10.82 18.30 -3.70
C THR A 117 -10.56 17.83 -2.27
N ARG A 118 -11.44 16.96 -1.76
CA ARG A 118 -11.32 16.37 -0.43
C ARG A 118 -10.34 15.20 -0.43
N ILE A 119 -9.36 15.22 0.47
CA ILE A 119 -8.36 14.18 0.64
C ILE A 119 -8.85 13.21 1.72
N VAL A 120 -9.08 11.96 1.32
CA VAL A 120 -9.54 10.88 2.17
C VAL A 120 -8.40 9.91 2.41
N LEU A 121 -7.97 9.83 3.68
CA LEU A 121 -6.95 8.88 4.12
C LEU A 121 -7.64 7.60 4.62
N SER A 122 -7.02 6.46 4.40
CA SER A 122 -7.46 5.19 4.95
C SER A 122 -6.32 4.45 5.66
N GLU A 123 -6.71 3.62 6.62
CA GLU A 123 -5.83 2.76 7.40
C GLU A 123 -6.55 1.47 7.83
N PRO A 124 -5.83 0.42 8.26
CA PRO A 124 -6.46 -0.78 8.77
C PRO A 124 -7.27 -0.48 10.04
N ALA A 125 -8.53 -0.92 10.11
CA ALA A 125 -9.40 -0.67 11.25
C ALA A 125 -8.86 -1.19 12.59
N ASN A 126 -8.08 -2.28 12.57
CA ASN A 126 -7.43 -2.84 13.75
C ASN A 126 -6.03 -2.25 14.03
N ALA A 127 -5.49 -1.44 13.12
CA ALA A 127 -4.22 -0.73 13.26
C ALA A 127 -4.42 0.75 12.91
N ALA A 128 -5.41 1.37 13.57
CA ALA A 128 -5.84 2.73 13.27
C ALA A 128 -4.93 3.76 13.98
N LEU A 129 -3.69 3.88 13.50
CA LEU A 129 -2.64 4.69 14.13
C LEU A 129 -3.01 6.18 14.12
N VAL A 130 -3.43 6.71 12.97
CA VAL A 130 -3.80 8.13 12.86
C VAL A 130 -5.08 8.41 13.65
N GLN A 131 -6.08 7.53 13.55
CA GLN A 131 -7.34 7.69 14.27
C GLN A 131 -7.17 7.68 15.80
N SER A 132 -6.17 6.96 16.30
CA SER A 132 -5.92 6.88 17.75
C SER A 132 -5.58 8.23 18.40
N GLY A 133 -5.17 9.23 17.62
CA GLY A 133 -4.74 10.54 18.10
C GLY A 133 -3.44 10.51 18.94
N THR A 134 -2.80 9.35 19.07
CA THR A 134 -1.57 9.19 19.83
C THR A 134 -0.39 9.63 18.97
N ALA A 135 0.48 10.49 19.52
CA ALA A 135 1.67 10.93 18.81
C ALA A 135 2.69 9.79 18.69
N GLN A 136 3.37 9.71 17.55
CA GLN A 136 4.46 8.77 17.37
C GLN A 136 5.69 9.22 18.16
N GLU A 137 6.22 8.33 19.01
CA GLU A 137 7.51 8.54 19.66
C GLU A 137 8.63 8.54 18.60
N ARG A 138 9.48 9.58 18.63
CA ARG A 138 10.56 9.79 17.65
C ARG A 138 11.90 10.05 18.34
N SER A 139 12.98 9.61 17.69
CA SER A 139 14.34 10.01 18.09
C SER A 139 14.65 11.44 17.62
N GLY A 140 15.78 11.99 18.06
CA GLY A 140 16.16 13.39 17.78
C GLY A 140 16.30 13.75 16.29
N ASP A 141 16.46 12.76 15.41
CA ASP A 141 16.53 12.91 13.96
C ASP A 141 15.18 12.69 13.24
N GLY A 142 14.13 12.36 14.00
CA GLY A 142 12.75 12.20 13.53
C GLY A 142 12.38 10.79 13.09
N GLU A 143 13.29 9.82 13.18
CA GLU A 143 12.99 8.40 13.03
C GLU A 143 12.00 7.95 14.10
N ALA A 144 11.17 6.94 13.82
CA ALA A 144 10.34 6.35 14.85
C ALA A 144 11.23 5.73 15.94
N ALA A 145 10.97 6.01 17.22
CA ALA A 145 11.73 5.48 18.36
C ALA A 145 11.20 4.14 18.87
N ALA A 146 9.91 3.86 18.65
CA ALA A 146 9.24 2.64 19.09
C ALA A 146 8.06 2.29 18.16
N SER A 147 7.58 1.06 18.27
CA SER A 147 6.30 0.67 17.66
C SER A 147 5.15 1.47 18.29
N HIS A 148 4.19 1.89 17.47
CA HIS A 148 3.01 2.60 17.89
C HIS A 148 2.05 1.70 18.69
N PRO A 149 1.50 2.16 19.83
CA PRO A 149 0.67 1.33 20.72
C PRO A 149 -0.65 0.89 20.07
N ALA A 150 -1.21 1.69 19.16
CA ALA A 150 -2.43 1.36 18.42
C ALA A 150 -2.23 0.31 17.31
N PHE A 151 -1.00 -0.13 17.04
CA PHE A 151 -0.75 -1.10 15.98
C PHE A 151 -1.15 -2.52 16.38
N GLN A 152 -1.92 -3.18 15.52
CA GLN A 152 -2.12 -4.63 15.54
C GLN A 152 -1.78 -5.23 14.16
N PRO A 153 -1.27 -6.46 14.07
CA PRO A 153 -1.01 -7.11 12.79
C PRO A 153 -2.24 -7.14 11.88
N HIS A 154 -2.06 -6.87 10.59
CA HIS A 154 -3.15 -6.85 9.60
C HIS A 154 -2.69 -7.46 8.26
N PRO A 155 -3.62 -7.94 7.41
CA PRO A 155 -3.27 -8.60 6.14
C PRO A 155 -2.99 -7.63 4.98
N ILE A 156 -3.27 -6.33 5.15
CA ILE A 156 -3.14 -5.30 4.10
C ILE A 156 -1.65 -4.96 3.85
N GLN A 157 -0.92 -5.84 3.16
CA GLN A 157 0.50 -5.65 2.89
C GLN A 157 0.75 -4.39 2.04
N GLY A 158 1.69 -3.56 2.50
CA GLY A 158 2.04 -2.27 1.89
C GLY A 158 1.47 -1.07 2.63
N TRP A 159 0.46 -1.26 3.47
CA TRP A 159 -0.07 -0.23 4.37
C TRP A 159 0.56 -0.28 5.77
N THR A 160 0.47 0.86 6.44
CA THR A 160 0.60 1.07 7.89
C THR A 160 1.71 0.25 8.52
N PRO A 161 2.98 0.71 8.48
CA PRO A 161 3.97 0.15 9.36
C PRO A 161 3.51 0.33 10.82
N ASP A 162 4.18 -0.35 11.74
CA ASP A 162 3.89 -0.24 13.17
C ASP A 162 4.37 1.08 13.77
N PHE A 163 4.41 2.17 13.01
CA PHE A 163 4.72 3.53 13.43
C PHE A 163 4.17 4.54 12.42
N ILE A 164 3.94 5.80 12.81
CA ILE A 164 3.56 6.86 11.86
C ILE A 164 4.83 7.38 11.15
N PRO A 165 4.98 7.23 9.82
CA PRO A 165 6.15 7.73 9.10
C PRO A 165 6.31 9.25 9.22
N LYS A 166 7.53 9.76 9.19
CA LYS A 166 7.79 11.22 9.21
C LYS A 166 7.29 11.90 7.93
N VAL A 167 7.37 11.21 6.78
CA VAL A 167 6.81 11.70 5.51
C VAL A 167 5.28 11.86 5.58
N LEU A 168 4.57 10.93 6.26
CA LEU A 168 3.13 11.08 6.49
C LEU A 168 2.83 12.21 7.48
N GLN A 169 3.65 12.34 8.54
CA GLN A 169 3.47 13.32 9.61
C GLN A 169 3.27 14.74 9.06
N GLU A 170 4.01 15.11 8.02
CA GLU A 170 3.88 16.42 7.38
C GLU A 170 2.43 16.73 6.94
N THR A 171 1.75 15.75 6.34
CA THR A 171 0.35 15.90 5.89
C THR A 171 -0.61 16.04 7.07
N LEU A 172 -0.33 15.34 8.18
CA LEU A 172 -1.12 15.41 9.40
C LEU A 172 -0.95 16.76 10.10
N ASP A 173 0.30 17.22 10.24
CA ASP A 173 0.65 18.49 10.89
C ASP A 173 0.08 19.69 10.10
N ALA A 174 0.12 19.61 8.77
CA ALA A 174 -0.46 20.60 7.87
C ALA A 174 -1.99 20.45 7.71
N GLN A 175 -2.63 19.52 8.44
CA GLN A 175 -4.07 19.26 8.42
C GLN A 175 -4.64 19.08 7.01
N ARG A 176 -3.92 18.36 6.15
CA ARG A 176 -4.32 18.17 4.75
C ARG A 176 -5.31 17.02 4.54
N VAL A 177 -5.60 16.21 5.54
CA VAL A 177 -6.59 15.12 5.45
C VAL A 177 -7.96 15.66 5.85
N ASP A 178 -8.95 15.56 4.96
CA ASP A 178 -10.33 16.01 5.21
C ASP A 178 -11.19 14.92 5.85
N GLU A 179 -10.86 13.65 5.63
CA GLU A 179 -11.59 12.52 6.17
C GLU A 179 -10.67 11.31 6.37
N LEU A 180 -10.89 10.56 7.44
CA LEU A 180 -10.18 9.32 7.75
C LEU A 180 -11.19 8.17 7.81
N ILE A 181 -11.03 7.19 6.92
CA ILE A 181 -11.93 6.03 6.82
C ILE A 181 -11.13 4.75 7.08
N PRO A 182 -11.19 4.19 8.30
CA PRO A 182 -10.58 2.89 8.57
C PRO A 182 -11.32 1.75 7.86
N VAL A 183 -10.56 0.76 7.37
CA VAL A 183 -11.07 -0.38 6.60
C VAL A 183 -10.58 -1.70 7.21
N ALA A 184 -11.46 -2.69 7.33
CA ALA A 184 -11.05 -4.00 7.81
C ALA A 184 -10.28 -4.77 6.73
N GLY A 185 -9.31 -5.58 7.15
CA GLY A 185 -8.53 -6.43 6.23
C GLY A 185 -9.39 -7.31 5.30
N PRO A 186 -10.44 -8.00 5.80
CA PRO A 186 -11.36 -8.78 4.98
C PRO A 186 -12.07 -7.96 3.89
N ASP A 187 -12.44 -6.71 4.16
CA ASP A 187 -13.10 -5.84 3.17
C ASP A 187 -12.14 -5.52 2.01
N GLY A 188 -10.87 -5.25 2.33
CA GLY A 188 -9.84 -5.04 1.31
C GLY A 188 -9.61 -6.27 0.41
N ILE A 189 -9.63 -7.48 0.99
CA ILE A 189 -9.55 -8.73 0.22
C ILE A 189 -10.79 -8.91 -0.66
N ALA A 190 -11.98 -8.70 -0.10
CA ALA A 190 -13.23 -8.83 -0.83
C ALA A 190 -13.29 -7.88 -2.04
N TRP A 191 -12.96 -6.60 -1.85
CA TRP A 191 -12.97 -5.63 -2.94
C TRP A 191 -11.88 -5.87 -3.99
N ALA A 192 -10.69 -6.35 -3.60
CA ALA A 192 -9.67 -6.75 -4.58
C ALA A 192 -10.15 -7.90 -5.47
N ARG A 193 -10.86 -8.90 -4.91
CA ARG A 193 -11.46 -9.99 -5.69
C ARG A 193 -12.57 -9.50 -6.61
N ARG A 194 -13.44 -8.62 -6.11
CA ARG A 194 -14.53 -8.03 -6.91
C ARG A 194 -13.99 -7.19 -8.06
N LEU A 195 -12.98 -6.35 -7.84
CA LEU A 195 -12.33 -5.60 -8.90
C LEU A 195 -11.79 -6.51 -10.02
N ALA A 196 -11.22 -7.67 -9.66
CA ALA A 196 -10.73 -8.61 -10.66
C ALA A 196 -11.88 -9.30 -11.43
N ALA A 197 -12.92 -9.76 -10.72
CA ALA A 197 -13.99 -10.56 -11.31
C ALA A 197 -15.08 -9.73 -12.02
N GLU A 198 -15.35 -8.51 -11.55
CA GLU A 198 -16.43 -7.64 -12.05
C GLU A 198 -15.90 -6.59 -13.02
N GLU A 199 -14.66 -6.10 -12.83
CA GLU A 199 -14.09 -4.97 -13.60
C GLU A 199 -12.84 -5.35 -14.41
N GLY A 200 -12.32 -6.58 -14.26
CA GLY A 200 -11.08 -7.01 -14.91
C GLY A 200 -9.81 -6.33 -14.38
N ILE A 201 -9.87 -5.71 -13.20
CA ILE A 201 -8.75 -4.99 -12.57
C ILE A 201 -8.08 -5.90 -11.53
N PHE A 202 -6.98 -6.54 -11.92
CA PHE A 202 -6.26 -7.46 -11.04
C PHE A 202 -5.23 -6.74 -10.14
N CYS A 203 -5.59 -6.53 -8.87
CA CYS A 203 -4.82 -5.69 -7.94
C CYS A 203 -4.55 -6.36 -6.58
N GLY A 204 -3.65 -5.77 -5.80
CA GLY A 204 -3.31 -6.23 -4.45
C GLY A 204 -4.32 -5.85 -3.36
N ILE A 205 -4.09 -6.35 -2.13
CA ILE A 205 -5.00 -6.14 -0.98
C ILE A 205 -5.12 -4.64 -0.61
N SER A 206 -4.05 -3.85 -0.74
CA SER A 206 -4.07 -2.41 -0.44
C SER A 206 -4.88 -1.61 -1.47
N ALA A 207 -4.91 -2.04 -2.73
CA ALA A 207 -5.77 -1.47 -3.76
C ALA A 207 -7.25 -1.73 -3.43
N GLY A 208 -7.59 -3.00 -3.12
CA GLY A 208 -8.93 -3.35 -2.66
C GLY A 208 -9.34 -2.61 -1.39
N ALA A 209 -8.43 -2.40 -0.43
CA ALA A 209 -8.72 -1.62 0.78
C ALA A 209 -8.97 -0.14 0.49
N THR A 210 -8.20 0.48 -0.41
CA THR A 210 -8.45 1.87 -0.85
C THR A 210 -9.81 1.98 -1.53
N PHE A 211 -10.15 1.00 -2.37
CA PHE A 211 -11.45 0.94 -3.03
C PHE A 211 -12.60 0.71 -2.04
N ALA A 212 -12.41 -0.14 -1.04
CA ALA A 212 -13.38 -0.34 0.04
C ALA A 212 -13.69 0.96 0.79
N ALA A 213 -12.66 1.78 1.08
CA ALA A 213 -12.85 3.10 1.69
C ALA A 213 -13.65 4.03 0.76
N ALA A 214 -13.36 4.03 -0.54
CA ALA A 214 -14.08 4.82 -1.52
C ALA A 214 -15.55 4.39 -1.65
N MET A 215 -15.82 3.08 -1.63
CA MET A 215 -17.19 2.55 -1.69
C MET A 215 -17.99 2.90 -0.44
N LYS A 216 -17.37 2.84 0.74
CA LYS A 216 -18.00 3.30 1.99
C LYS A 216 -18.28 4.81 1.96
N LEU A 217 -17.37 5.60 1.41
CA LEU A 217 -17.59 7.04 1.22
C LEU A 217 -18.76 7.30 0.24
N ALA A 218 -18.83 6.53 -0.84
CA ALA A 218 -19.86 6.67 -1.87
C ALA A 218 -21.29 6.47 -1.36
N GLU A 219 -21.48 5.71 -0.28
CA GLU A 219 -22.79 5.54 0.38
C GLU A 219 -23.38 6.87 0.88
N THR A 220 -22.54 7.86 1.17
CA THR A 220 -22.95 9.16 1.73
C THR A 220 -22.52 10.36 0.89
N ALA A 221 -21.72 10.14 -0.15
CA ALA A 221 -21.31 11.19 -1.06
C ALA A 221 -22.50 11.72 -1.88
N PRO A 222 -22.54 13.03 -2.21
CA PRO A 222 -23.57 13.58 -3.07
C PRO A 222 -23.64 12.86 -4.43
N GLU A 223 -24.84 12.72 -4.99
CA GLU A 223 -25.02 12.14 -6.32
C GLU A 223 -24.17 12.87 -7.39
N GLY A 224 -23.57 12.10 -8.29
CA GLY A 224 -22.68 12.62 -9.33
C GLY A 224 -21.29 13.05 -8.84
N SER A 225 -20.92 12.73 -7.60
CA SER A 225 -19.55 12.92 -7.11
C SER A 225 -18.54 12.06 -7.87
N VAL A 226 -17.33 12.60 -8.06
CA VAL A 226 -16.22 11.96 -8.75
C VAL A 226 -15.08 11.70 -7.78
N MET A 227 -14.66 10.43 -7.68
CA MET A 227 -13.59 9.99 -6.79
C MET A 227 -12.42 9.43 -7.60
N LEU A 228 -11.20 9.81 -7.24
CA LEU A 228 -9.99 9.15 -7.69
C LEU A 228 -9.48 8.23 -6.58
N VAL A 229 -9.27 6.96 -6.89
CA VAL A 229 -8.88 5.91 -5.94
C VAL A 229 -7.53 5.33 -6.34
N VAL A 230 -6.56 5.36 -5.43
CA VAL A 230 -5.21 4.81 -5.70
C VAL A 230 -5.22 3.28 -5.61
N LEU A 231 -4.78 2.59 -6.66
CA LEU A 231 -4.57 1.15 -6.69
C LEU A 231 -3.05 0.86 -6.77
N PRO A 232 -2.36 0.57 -5.65
CA PRO A 232 -0.90 0.66 -5.62
C PRO A 232 -0.13 -0.38 -6.44
N ASP A 233 -0.62 -1.63 -6.51
CA ASP A 233 0.10 -2.72 -7.19
C ASP A 233 -0.80 -3.82 -7.76
N THR A 234 -0.18 -4.66 -8.60
CA THR A 234 -0.80 -5.85 -9.22
C THR A 234 -1.02 -6.98 -8.22
N GLY A 235 -2.08 -7.75 -8.44
CA GLY A 235 -2.44 -8.93 -7.65
C GLY A 235 -1.48 -10.12 -7.80
N GLU A 236 -0.63 -10.16 -8.83
CA GLU A 236 0.28 -11.30 -9.09
C GLU A 236 1.25 -11.58 -7.93
N ARG A 237 1.54 -10.58 -7.10
CA ARG A 237 2.44 -10.70 -5.95
C ARG A 237 1.77 -11.26 -4.69
N TYR A 238 0.52 -11.70 -4.81
CA TYR A 238 -0.32 -12.10 -3.69
C TYR A 238 -0.84 -13.54 -3.81
N LEU A 239 -0.35 -14.32 -4.80
CA LEU A 239 -0.79 -15.70 -5.05
C LEU A 239 -0.64 -16.62 -3.82
N SER A 240 0.39 -16.42 -2.98
CA SER A 240 0.59 -17.19 -1.74
C SER A 240 -0.03 -16.55 -0.49
N THR A 241 -0.99 -15.64 -0.63
CA THR A 241 -1.54 -14.84 0.49
C THR A 241 -3.04 -15.06 0.65
N PRO A 242 -3.66 -14.56 1.73
CA PRO A 242 -5.10 -14.66 1.93
C PRO A 242 -5.97 -14.09 0.80
N LEU A 243 -5.40 -13.25 -0.09
CA LEU A 243 -6.11 -12.82 -1.29
C LEU A 243 -6.57 -14.00 -2.17
N PHE A 244 -5.80 -15.09 -2.19
CA PHE A 244 -6.06 -16.30 -2.98
C PHE A 244 -6.58 -17.49 -2.16
N ASP A 245 -6.87 -17.31 -0.86
CA ASP A 245 -7.42 -18.39 -0.03
C ASP A 245 -8.75 -18.92 -0.61
N GLY A 246 -8.82 -20.23 -0.82
CA GLY A 246 -9.98 -20.91 -1.42
C GLY A 246 -10.03 -20.84 -2.94
N ILE A 247 -9.00 -20.32 -3.62
CA ILE A 247 -8.84 -20.44 -5.07
C ILE A 247 -7.97 -21.66 -5.35
N GLU A 248 -8.60 -22.76 -5.77
CA GLU A 248 -7.92 -24.02 -6.04
C GLU A 248 -7.25 -24.00 -7.43
N ALA A 249 -6.12 -24.71 -7.55
CA ALA A 249 -5.41 -24.85 -8.82
C ALA A 249 -6.00 -25.95 -9.72
N GLY A 250 -6.77 -26.87 -9.14
CA GLY A 250 -7.45 -27.94 -9.85
C GLY A 250 -8.86 -27.53 -10.27
N MET A 251 -9.41 -28.24 -11.25
CA MET A 251 -10.81 -28.07 -11.65
C MET A 251 -11.75 -28.46 -10.51
N ASP A 252 -12.75 -27.63 -10.25
CA ASP A 252 -13.89 -27.99 -9.39
C ASP A 252 -14.87 -28.96 -10.09
N GLU A 253 -15.94 -29.36 -9.39
CA GLU A 253 -16.93 -30.28 -9.96
C GLU A 253 -17.64 -29.73 -11.21
N ALA A 254 -17.88 -28.41 -11.25
CA ALA A 254 -18.53 -27.77 -12.39
C ALA A 254 -17.58 -27.70 -13.59
N GLU A 255 -16.31 -27.38 -13.36
CA GLU A 255 -15.26 -27.38 -14.37
C GLU A 255 -14.96 -28.79 -14.88
N LEU A 256 -14.97 -29.81 -14.02
CA LEU A 256 -14.88 -31.21 -14.43
C LEU A 256 -16.06 -31.64 -15.30
N ALA A 257 -17.28 -31.19 -14.97
CA ALA A 257 -18.46 -31.43 -15.78
C ALA A 257 -18.34 -30.74 -17.16
N LEU A 258 -17.84 -29.50 -17.20
CA LEU A 258 -17.55 -28.78 -18.44
C LEU A 258 -16.47 -29.51 -19.27
N MET A 259 -15.38 -29.96 -18.64
CA MET A 259 -14.30 -30.69 -19.31
C MET A 259 -14.81 -31.99 -19.95
N ARG A 260 -15.67 -32.74 -19.24
CA ARG A 260 -16.27 -33.99 -19.73
C ARG A 260 -17.43 -33.78 -20.72
N SER A 261 -17.87 -32.54 -20.93
CA SER A 261 -18.99 -32.22 -21.85
C SER A 261 -18.62 -32.38 -23.33
N THR A 262 -17.34 -32.52 -23.66
CA THR A 262 -16.86 -32.72 -25.04
C THR A 262 -15.96 -33.95 -25.15
N PRO A 263 -15.90 -34.64 -26.30
CA PRO A 263 -15.29 -35.98 -26.40
C PRO A 263 -13.75 -36.00 -26.47
N GLY A 264 -13.08 -34.86 -26.70
CA GLY A 264 -11.63 -34.79 -26.89
C GLY A 264 -10.89 -34.28 -25.65
N TYR A 265 -9.62 -34.70 -25.50
CA TYR A 265 -8.67 -34.13 -24.52
C TYR A 265 -9.14 -34.12 -23.05
N GLN A 266 -9.95 -35.10 -22.64
CA GLN A 266 -10.40 -35.22 -21.26
C GLN A 266 -9.25 -35.61 -20.31
N MET A 267 -9.24 -35.05 -19.10
CA MET A 267 -8.36 -35.51 -18.03
C MET A 267 -8.91 -36.81 -17.41
N PRO A 268 -8.04 -37.74 -16.97
CA PRO A 268 -8.45 -38.95 -16.26
C PRO A 268 -9.34 -38.68 -15.04
#